data_AF-A0A821G801-F1
#
_entry.id   AF-A0A821G801-F1
#
_cell.length_a   1.000
_cell.length_b   1.000
_cell.length_c   1.000
_cell.angle_alpha   90.00
_cell.angle_beta   90.00
_cell.angle_gamma   90.00
#
_symmetry.space_group_name_H-M   'P 1'
#
loop_
_entity.id
_entity.type
_entity.pdbx_description
1 polymer ?
#
loop_
_entity_poly.entity_id
_entity_poly.type
_entity_poly.pdbx_seq_one_letter_code
_entity_poly.pdbx_strand_id
1 'polypeptide(L)'
;MTLHALDLTTGEIQRLAKDFKGSITEYCVRPDGGVYILGQWRTNVQIYTQQSANKYTVLHRGWQGTYESISLSLNDVNTVMAFAYSSHSQPREVYIVDDVNQLETARVMTNENKLFTERKFPQTTTYQWTSDEDDRMIEGILHYPPGQIESKNLPLLVLIHGGPYAASINQFNIGGGLWAPLAATEGWLALEPNYRGSTGYGDQFLDEIRYHSLTRPGRDILSGINRLIEDGI
;
A
#
# COMPACT_ATOMS: atom_id res chain seq x y z
N MET A 1 -7.60 -3.37 10.90
CA MET A 1 -7.50 -4.63 11.65
C MET A 1 -6.58 -4.42 12.84
N THR A 2 -6.92 -4.95 14.01
CA THR A 2 -6.03 -4.97 15.20
C THR A 2 -5.63 -6.41 15.49
N LEU A 3 -4.39 -6.62 15.93
CA LEU A 3 -3.87 -7.94 16.25
C LEU A 3 -3.82 -8.14 17.77
N HIS A 4 -4.32 -9.28 18.24
CA HIS A 4 -4.32 -9.63 19.67
C HIS A 4 -3.78 -11.03 19.87
N ALA A 5 -2.95 -11.22 20.90
CA ALA A 5 -2.55 -12.52 21.41
C ALA A 5 -3.44 -12.86 22.61
N LEU A 6 -3.90 -14.11 22.69
CA LEU A 6 -4.68 -14.66 23.81
C LEU A 6 -3.88 -15.79 24.44
N ASP A 7 -3.56 -15.65 25.73
CA ASP A 7 -3.03 -16.76 26.52
C ASP A 7 -4.20 -17.70 26.89
N LEU A 8 -4.14 -18.95 26.41
CA LEU A 8 -5.21 -19.93 26.62
C LEU A 8 -5.23 -20.52 28.04
N THR A 9 -4.14 -20.36 28.81
CA THR A 9 -4.04 -20.84 30.20
C THR A 9 -4.61 -19.82 31.16
N THR A 10 -4.26 -18.54 30.98
CA THR A 10 -4.65 -17.45 31.89
C THR A 10 -5.89 -16.69 31.43
N GLY A 11 -6.21 -16.75 30.13
CA GLY A 11 -7.24 -15.92 29.49
C GLY A 11 -6.80 -14.48 29.23
N GLU A 12 -5.53 -14.14 29.47
CA GLU A 12 -5.01 -12.77 29.27
C GLU A 12 -4.99 -12.42 27.77
N ILE A 13 -5.51 -11.24 27.42
CA ILE A 13 -5.49 -10.71 26.06
C ILE A 13 -4.49 -9.55 25.98
N GLN A 14 -3.51 -9.67 25.09
CA GLN A 14 -2.55 -8.63 24.80
C GLN A 14 -2.77 -8.10 23.37
N ARG A 15 -2.99 -6.79 23.23
CA ARG A 15 -2.95 -6.14 21.91
C ARG A 15 -1.51 -6.06 21.42
N LEU A 16 -1.26 -6.64 20.26
CA LEU A 16 0.01 -6.54 19.54
C LEU A 16 0.00 -5.32 18.61
N ALA A 17 1.21 -4.83 18.29
CA ALA A 17 1.41 -3.74 17.32
C ALA A 17 0.60 -2.47 17.63
N LYS A 18 0.37 -2.16 18.91
CA LYS A 18 -0.48 -1.02 19.32
C LYS A 18 -0.02 0.32 18.73
N ASP A 19 1.29 0.47 18.55
CA ASP A 19 1.92 1.71 18.08
C ASP A 19 2.03 1.75 16.55
N PHE A 20 1.67 0.68 15.84
CA PHE A 20 1.64 0.65 14.39
C PHE A 20 0.52 1.57 13.89
N LYS A 21 0.91 2.61 13.15
CA LYS A 21 -0.01 3.65 12.65
C LYS A 21 -0.62 3.31 11.29
N GLY A 22 -0.18 2.22 10.67
CA GLY A 22 -0.74 1.71 9.42
C GLY A 22 -1.94 0.79 9.64
N SER A 23 -2.33 0.09 8.58
CA SER A 23 -3.37 -0.94 8.63
C SER A 23 -2.73 -2.33 8.47
N ILE A 24 -2.90 -3.20 9.46
CA ILE A 24 -2.46 -4.60 9.34
C ILE A 24 -3.38 -5.30 8.34
N THR A 25 -2.79 -5.94 7.32
CA THR A 25 -3.51 -6.68 6.27
C THR A 25 -3.40 -8.19 6.44
N GLU A 26 -2.26 -8.66 6.93
CA GLU A 26 -1.97 -10.08 7.14
C GLU A 26 -0.95 -10.25 8.27
N TYR A 27 -0.87 -11.45 8.85
CA TYR A 27 0.19 -11.80 9.79
C TYR A 27 0.54 -13.27 9.67
N CYS A 28 1.76 -13.62 10.06
CA CYS A 28 2.20 -15.00 10.21
C CYS A 28 2.94 -15.17 11.55
N VAL A 29 2.62 -16.25 12.26
CA VAL A 29 3.21 -16.57 13.56
C VAL A 29 4.54 -17.29 13.35
N ARG A 30 5.56 -16.84 14.07
CA ARG A 30 6.89 -17.44 14.12
C ARG A 30 6.94 -18.57 15.15
N PRO A 31 7.86 -19.53 15.01
CA PRO A 31 7.99 -20.64 15.98
C PRO A 31 8.33 -20.19 17.40
N ASP A 32 9.00 -19.05 17.57
CA ASP A 32 9.32 -18.44 18.86
C ASP A 32 8.15 -17.66 19.49
N GLY A 33 6.96 -17.71 18.87
CA GLY A 33 5.76 -17.01 19.31
C GLY A 33 5.69 -15.54 18.88
N GLY A 34 6.72 -15.02 18.21
CA GLY A 34 6.67 -13.70 17.57
C GLY A 34 5.78 -13.70 16.32
N VAL A 35 5.57 -12.52 15.72
CA VAL A 35 4.82 -12.41 14.45
C VAL A 35 5.55 -11.56 13.42
N TYR A 36 5.42 -11.96 12.16
CA TYR A 36 5.56 -11.05 11.02
C TYR A 36 4.19 -10.50 10.65
N ILE A 37 4.11 -9.23 10.30
CA ILE A 37 2.87 -8.62 9.81
C ILE A 37 3.11 -8.01 8.43
N LEU A 38 2.11 -8.12 7.56
CA LEU A 38 1.97 -7.23 6.43
C LEU A 38 1.22 -5.99 6.90
N GLY A 39 1.87 -4.85 6.77
CA GLY A 39 1.35 -3.56 7.22
C GLY A 39 1.24 -2.61 6.05
N GLN A 40 0.04 -2.14 5.75
CA GLN A 40 -0.16 -0.98 4.88
C GLN A 40 0.27 0.27 5.64
N TRP A 41 1.29 0.96 5.16
CA TRP A 41 1.64 2.31 5.56
C TRP A 41 1.53 3.21 4.33
N ARG A 42 0.57 4.14 4.36
CA ARG A 42 0.24 4.99 3.21
C ARG A 42 -0.07 4.12 1.99
N THR A 43 0.60 4.37 0.87
CA THR A 43 0.40 3.64 -0.39
C THR A 43 1.17 2.32 -0.47
N ASN A 44 1.96 1.91 0.52
CA ASN A 44 2.76 0.68 0.42
C ASN A 44 2.33 -0.34 1.47
N VAL A 45 2.35 -1.63 1.11
CA VAL A 45 2.21 -2.74 2.07
C VAL A 45 3.57 -3.41 2.20
N GLN A 46 4.12 -3.43 3.40
CA GLN A 46 5.47 -3.91 3.67
C GLN A 46 5.45 -5.01 4.74
N ILE A 47 6.53 -5.80 4.81
CA ILE A 47 6.72 -6.79 5.87
C ILE A 47 7.35 -6.10 7.09
N TYR A 48 6.70 -6.21 8.24
CA TYR A 48 7.21 -5.74 9.52
C TYR A 48 7.45 -6.93 10.45
N THR A 49 8.52 -6.83 11.25
CA THR A 49 8.83 -7.79 12.31
C THR A 49 8.63 -7.16 13.67
N GLN A 50 8.19 -7.98 14.62
CA GLN A 50 8.04 -7.61 16.01
C GLN A 50 9.40 -7.51 16.70
N GLN A 51 9.75 -6.33 17.23
CA GLN A 51 10.91 -6.15 18.13
C GLN A 51 10.54 -6.42 19.58
N SER A 52 9.31 -6.07 19.96
CA SER A 52 8.70 -6.33 21.27
C SER A 52 7.17 -6.29 21.13
N ALA A 53 6.41 -6.61 22.18
CA ALA A 53 4.93 -6.61 22.17
C ALA A 53 4.30 -5.43 21.41
N ASN A 54 4.84 -4.22 21.60
CA ASN A 54 4.29 -2.98 21.04
C ASN A 54 5.10 -2.38 19.89
N LYS A 55 6.34 -2.84 19.66
CA LYS A 55 7.26 -2.18 18.71
C LYS A 55 7.50 -3.06 17.49
N TYR A 56 7.17 -2.52 16.33
CA TYR A 56 7.34 -3.17 15.03
C TYR A 56 8.23 -2.33 14.13
N THR A 57 9.06 -2.98 13.35
CA THR A 57 9.93 -2.34 12.36
C THR A 57 9.84 -3.03 11.03
N VAL A 58 9.92 -2.26 9.96
CA VAL A 58 10.02 -2.81 8.60
C VAL A 58 11.26 -3.69 8.50
N LEU A 59 11.11 -4.86 7.89
CA LEU A 59 12.18 -5.86 7.81
C LEU A 59 13.24 -5.48 6.78
N HIS A 60 12.83 -4.89 5.66
CA HIS A 60 13.71 -4.43 4.60
C HIS A 60 13.21 -3.11 4.01
N ARG A 61 14.13 -2.17 3.74
CA ARG A 61 13.83 -0.88 3.13
C ARG A 61 14.46 -0.85 1.74
N GLY A 62 13.67 -1.11 0.71
CA GLY A 62 14.16 -1.06 -0.67
C GLY A 62 13.06 -1.26 -1.69
N TRP A 63 12.25 -2.30 -1.52
CA TRP A 63 11.16 -2.59 -2.44
C TRP A 63 9.88 -1.87 -2.01
N GLN A 64 9.69 -0.66 -2.54
CA GLN A 64 8.39 0.02 -2.45
C GLN A 64 7.36 -0.76 -3.27
N GLY A 65 6.16 -0.95 -2.75
CA GLY A 65 5.13 -1.76 -3.39
C GLY A 65 4.25 -2.43 -2.36
N THR A 66 3.65 -3.52 -2.79
CA THR A 66 2.69 -4.29 -2.02
C THR A 66 3.17 -5.72 -1.93
N TYR A 67 3.52 -6.14 -0.72
CA TYR A 67 3.72 -7.53 -0.34
C TYR A 67 2.37 -8.14 0.07
N GLU A 68 2.14 -9.41 -0.30
CA GLU A 68 0.87 -10.13 -0.09
C GLU A 68 1.13 -11.62 0.15
N SER A 69 0.21 -12.33 0.81
CA SER A 69 0.19 -13.80 0.88
C SER A 69 1.51 -14.39 1.40
N ILE A 70 1.89 -14.01 2.62
CA ILE A 70 3.13 -14.48 3.23
C ILE A 70 2.96 -15.91 3.78
N SER A 71 3.96 -16.75 3.54
CA SER A 71 4.04 -18.08 4.11
C SER A 71 5.45 -18.34 4.64
N LEU A 72 5.55 -18.99 5.79
CA LEU A 72 6.81 -19.28 6.46
C LEU A 72 7.12 -20.77 6.42
N SER A 73 8.41 -21.07 6.27
CA SER A 73 8.98 -22.37 6.55
C SER A 73 10.27 -22.19 7.34
N LEU A 74 10.74 -23.24 7.99
CA LEU A 74 12.04 -23.25 8.65
C LEU A 74 12.97 -24.16 7.87
N ASN A 75 14.20 -23.70 7.65
CA ASN A 75 15.33 -24.60 7.47
C ASN A 75 16.10 -24.71 8.80
N ASP A 76 17.17 -25.50 8.84
CA ASP A 76 17.91 -25.81 10.08
C ASP A 76 18.45 -24.55 10.81
N VAL A 77 18.52 -23.39 10.15
CA VAL A 77 19.15 -22.17 10.67
C VAL A 77 18.27 -20.92 10.54
N ASN A 78 17.48 -20.82 9.47
CA ASN A 78 16.80 -19.60 9.03
C ASN A 78 15.30 -19.82 8.81
N THR A 79 14.56 -18.72 8.91
CA THR A 79 13.17 -18.64 8.45
C THR A 79 13.15 -18.38 6.95
N VAL A 80 12.69 -19.36 6.18
CA VAL A 80 12.38 -19.23 4.76
C VAL A 80 11.01 -18.57 4.62
N MET A 81 10.87 -17.62 3.70
CA MET A 81 9.58 -16.98 3.43
C MET A 81 9.25 -17.04 1.93
N ALA A 82 8.03 -17.45 1.62
CA ALA A 82 7.40 -17.21 0.31
C ALA A 82 6.41 -16.06 0.43
N PHE A 83 6.33 -15.22 -0.60
CA PHE A 83 5.40 -14.08 -0.65
C PHE A 83 5.07 -13.71 -2.10
N ALA A 84 3.91 -13.10 -2.32
CA ALA A 84 3.63 -12.38 -3.55
C ALA A 84 4.06 -10.92 -3.40
N TYR A 85 4.60 -10.34 -4.46
CA TYR A 85 4.97 -8.92 -4.49
C TYR A 85 4.63 -8.29 -5.83
N SER A 86 4.18 -7.04 -5.79
CA SER A 86 3.99 -6.21 -6.96
C SER A 86 4.15 -4.72 -6.65
N SER A 87 4.28 -3.92 -7.70
CA SER A 87 4.19 -2.46 -7.68
C SER A 87 3.56 -1.99 -9.00
N HIS A 88 3.30 -0.70 -9.16
CA HIS A 88 2.75 -0.18 -10.42
C HIS A 88 3.59 -0.52 -11.66
N SER A 89 4.91 -0.64 -11.51
CA SER A 89 5.83 -0.95 -12.59
C SER A 89 6.32 -2.40 -12.58
N GLN A 90 5.89 -3.20 -11.62
CA GLN A 90 6.31 -4.58 -11.47
C GLN A 90 5.09 -5.47 -11.26
N PRO A 91 4.68 -6.25 -12.29
CA PRO A 91 3.58 -7.18 -12.17
C PRO A 91 3.77 -8.18 -11.03
N ARG A 92 2.63 -8.67 -10.53
CA ARG A 92 2.63 -9.59 -9.39
C ARG A 92 3.31 -10.90 -9.75
N GLU A 93 4.32 -11.26 -8.98
CA GLU A 93 4.97 -12.57 -9.04
C GLU A 93 5.15 -13.12 -7.61
N VAL A 94 5.38 -14.42 -7.51
CA VAL A 94 5.73 -15.09 -6.26
C VAL A 94 7.26 -15.08 -6.11
N TYR A 95 7.71 -14.79 -4.90
CA TYR A 95 9.11 -14.74 -4.50
C TYR A 95 9.36 -15.70 -3.35
N ILE A 96 10.59 -16.20 -3.25
CA ILE A 96 11.08 -16.94 -2.09
C ILE A 96 12.38 -16.28 -1.62
N VAL A 97 12.55 -16.20 -0.30
CA VAL A 97 13.81 -15.85 0.34
C VAL A 97 14.19 -16.93 1.36
N ASP A 98 15.44 -17.37 1.34
CA ASP A 98 15.91 -18.47 2.20
C ASP A 98 16.23 -18.01 3.64
N ASP A 99 16.36 -16.70 3.85
CA ASP A 99 16.41 -16.02 5.14
C ASP A 99 15.60 -14.73 5.07
N VAL A 100 14.49 -14.68 5.79
CA VAL A 100 13.60 -13.51 5.83
C VAL A 100 14.29 -12.21 6.27
N ASN A 101 15.42 -12.27 6.97
CA ASN A 101 16.18 -11.07 7.34
C ASN A 101 17.00 -10.50 6.16
N GLN A 102 17.08 -11.21 5.03
CA GLN A 102 17.81 -10.86 3.82
C GLN A 102 16.85 -10.74 2.63
N LEU A 103 15.72 -10.05 2.80
CA LEU A 103 14.68 -9.91 1.76
C LEU A 103 15.20 -9.43 0.41
N GLU A 104 16.28 -8.64 0.36
CA GLU A 104 16.94 -8.22 -0.89
C GLU A 104 17.48 -9.37 -1.74
N THR A 105 17.69 -10.55 -1.15
CA THR A 105 18.16 -11.76 -1.84
C THR A 105 17.01 -12.60 -2.38
N ALA A 106 15.76 -12.16 -2.21
CA ALA A 106 14.59 -12.88 -2.67
C ALA A 106 14.64 -13.17 -4.18
N ARG A 107 14.37 -14.42 -4.54
CA ARG A 107 14.32 -14.89 -5.92
C ARG A 107 12.87 -14.97 -6.40
N VAL A 108 12.63 -14.48 -7.60
CA VAL A 108 11.34 -14.66 -8.27
C VAL A 108 11.16 -16.12 -8.70
N MET A 109 9.99 -16.68 -8.43
CA MET A 109 9.64 -18.08 -8.68
C MET A 109 8.74 -18.28 -9.88
N THR A 110 8.02 -17.24 -10.25
CA THR A 110 7.01 -17.26 -11.31
C THR A 110 7.32 -16.22 -12.37
N ASN A 111 6.68 -16.35 -13.52
CA ASN A 111 6.77 -15.38 -14.60
C ASN A 111 5.42 -15.32 -15.34
N GLU A 112 4.33 -15.36 -14.58
CA GLU A 112 2.97 -15.47 -15.12
C GLU A 112 2.54 -14.17 -15.83
N ASN A 113 3.13 -13.04 -15.46
CA ASN A 113 2.80 -11.72 -15.99
C ASN A 113 3.85 -11.19 -16.98
N LYS A 114 4.68 -12.07 -17.55
CA LYS A 114 5.74 -11.70 -18.50
C LYS A 114 5.27 -10.74 -19.60
N LEU A 115 4.10 -10.98 -20.18
CA LEU A 115 3.56 -10.16 -21.27
C LEU A 115 3.36 -8.68 -20.90
N PHE A 116 3.13 -8.38 -19.62
CA PHE A 116 3.03 -7.00 -19.14
C PHE A 116 4.41 -6.37 -19.00
N THR A 117 5.45 -7.14 -18.64
CA THR A 117 6.84 -6.64 -18.53
C THR A 117 7.40 -6.13 -19.86
N GLU A 118 6.83 -6.56 -20.98
CA GLU A 118 7.20 -6.14 -22.34
C GLU A 118 6.51 -4.83 -22.78
N ARG A 119 5.61 -4.28 -21.94
CA ARG A 119 4.88 -3.04 -22.21
C ARG A 119 5.54 -1.86 -21.52
N LYS A 120 5.28 -0.66 -22.04
CA LYS A 120 5.65 0.57 -21.35
C LYS A 120 4.68 0.80 -20.20
N PHE A 121 5.17 0.77 -18.97
CA PHE A 121 4.37 1.10 -17.80
C PHE A 121 4.23 2.62 -17.63
N PRO A 122 3.08 3.09 -17.12
CA PRO A 122 2.97 4.42 -16.55
C PRO A 122 4.03 4.66 -15.49
N GLN A 123 4.44 5.91 -15.35
CA GLN A 123 5.33 6.32 -14.27
C GLN A 123 4.48 6.87 -13.12
N THR A 124 4.66 6.33 -11.92
CA THR A 124 3.84 6.70 -10.77
C THR A 124 4.62 7.48 -9.72
N THR A 125 4.02 8.53 -9.19
CA THR A 125 4.52 9.27 -8.02
C THR A 125 3.43 9.38 -6.97
N THR A 126 3.79 9.42 -5.69
CA THR A 126 2.85 9.89 -4.67
C THR A 126 2.74 11.40 -4.75
N TYR A 127 1.51 11.92 -4.72
CA TYR A 127 1.22 13.34 -4.69
C TYR A 127 0.50 13.69 -3.39
N GLN A 128 0.89 14.79 -2.75
CA GLN A 128 0.32 15.22 -1.49
C GLN A 128 -0.19 16.64 -1.59
N TRP A 129 -1.34 16.90 -0.98
CA TRP A 129 -1.95 18.22 -0.93
C TRP A 129 -2.64 18.44 0.41
N THR A 130 -2.88 19.70 0.71
CA THR A 130 -3.63 20.12 1.89
C THR A 130 -5.10 20.27 1.51
N SER A 131 -6.01 19.71 2.31
CA SER A 131 -7.45 19.86 2.12
C SER A 131 -7.91 21.28 2.49
N ASP A 132 -8.66 21.92 1.60
CA ASP A 132 -9.18 23.28 1.79
C ASP A 132 -10.22 23.40 2.93
N GLU A 133 -10.69 22.27 3.48
CA GLU A 133 -11.68 22.25 4.56
C GLU A 133 -11.08 22.56 5.94
N ASP A 134 -9.93 21.95 6.25
CA ASP A 134 -9.34 21.97 7.60
C ASP A 134 -7.82 21.68 7.63
N ASP A 135 -7.12 22.00 6.55
CA ASP A 135 -5.67 21.82 6.39
C ASP A 135 -5.18 20.38 6.57
N ARG A 136 -6.06 19.38 6.43
CA ARG A 136 -5.67 17.98 6.52
C ARG A 136 -4.76 17.62 5.34
N MET A 137 -3.60 17.03 5.62
CA MET A 137 -2.75 16.46 4.59
C MET A 137 -3.40 15.21 3.98
N ILE A 138 -3.59 15.23 2.67
CA ILE A 138 -4.11 14.13 1.85
C ILE A 138 -2.98 13.63 0.94
N GLU A 139 -3.04 12.36 0.56
CA GLU A 139 -2.14 11.75 -0.41
C GLU A 139 -2.94 11.05 -1.51
N GLY A 140 -2.36 10.96 -2.70
CA GLY A 140 -2.84 10.11 -3.78
C GLY A 140 -1.69 9.55 -4.60
N ILE A 141 -2.02 8.67 -5.53
CA ILE A 141 -1.09 8.13 -6.51
C ILE A 141 -1.36 8.82 -7.83
N LEU A 142 -0.33 9.40 -8.43
CA LEU A 142 -0.39 10.11 -9.69
C LEU A 142 0.33 9.30 -10.75
N HIS A 143 -0.40 8.94 -11.81
CA HIS A 143 0.10 8.17 -12.95
C HIS A 143 0.32 9.10 -14.12
N TYR A 144 1.56 9.16 -14.58
CA TYR A 144 1.96 9.86 -15.79
C TYR A 144 2.02 8.90 -16.97
N PRO A 145 1.77 9.40 -18.20
CA PRO A 145 2.01 8.63 -19.40
C PRO A 145 3.46 8.12 -19.46
N PRO A 146 3.71 6.97 -20.10
CA PRO A 146 5.06 6.41 -20.14
C PRO A 146 6.09 7.36 -20.77
N GLY A 147 7.14 7.69 -20.01
CA GLY A 147 8.21 8.60 -20.45
C GLY A 147 7.85 10.09 -20.37
N GLN A 148 6.76 10.44 -19.67
CA GLN A 148 6.20 11.78 -19.59
C GLN A 148 6.01 12.24 -18.13
N ILE A 149 6.91 11.84 -17.24
CA ILE A 149 6.90 12.33 -15.86
C ILE A 149 6.99 13.85 -15.83
N GLU A 150 6.18 14.49 -14.98
CA GLU A 150 6.08 15.96 -14.86
C GLU A 150 5.58 16.70 -16.13
N SER A 151 5.08 15.96 -17.14
CA SER A 151 4.34 16.57 -18.25
C SER A 151 3.14 17.35 -17.72
N LYS A 152 2.90 18.50 -18.34
CA LYS A 152 1.89 19.48 -17.92
C LYS A 152 0.71 19.52 -18.88
N ASN A 153 -0.43 19.98 -18.39
CA ASN A 153 -1.65 20.23 -19.18
C ASN A 153 -2.19 18.97 -19.86
N LEU A 154 -2.06 17.82 -19.19
CA LEU A 154 -2.64 16.57 -19.62
C LEU A 154 -4.13 16.51 -19.23
N PRO A 155 -4.99 15.82 -20.01
CA PRO A 155 -6.34 15.54 -19.54
C PRO A 155 -6.27 14.67 -18.28
N LEU A 156 -7.07 15.04 -17.26
CA LEU A 156 -7.06 14.37 -15.96
C LEU A 156 -8.20 13.35 -15.84
N LEU A 157 -7.86 12.11 -15.49
CA LEU A 157 -8.79 11.12 -14.96
C LEU A 157 -8.62 11.06 -13.44
N VAL A 158 -9.71 11.16 -12.68
CA VAL A 158 -9.68 10.91 -11.24
C VAL A 158 -10.38 9.58 -10.97
N LEU A 159 -9.62 8.57 -10.54
CA LEU A 159 -10.12 7.24 -10.23
C LEU A 159 -10.28 7.11 -8.71
N ILE A 160 -11.51 7.24 -8.25
CA ILE A 160 -11.87 7.21 -6.83
C ILE A 160 -12.08 5.75 -6.43
N HIS A 161 -11.31 5.26 -5.45
CA HIS A 161 -11.50 3.91 -4.92
C HIS A 161 -12.82 3.78 -4.13
N GLY A 162 -13.30 2.55 -3.98
CA GLY A 162 -14.44 2.24 -3.09
C GLY A 162 -14.06 2.34 -1.61
N GLY A 163 -15.00 2.08 -0.70
CA GLY A 163 -14.72 2.19 0.73
C GLY A 163 -15.78 1.52 1.61
N PRO A 164 -15.80 1.80 2.93
CA PRO A 164 -14.94 2.76 3.63
C PRO A 164 -13.57 2.20 4.05
N TYR A 165 -13.31 0.89 3.97
CA TYR A 165 -12.04 0.30 4.40
C TYR A 165 -11.15 -0.09 3.22
N ALA A 166 -10.72 0.89 2.43
CA ALA A 166 -9.81 0.68 1.30
C ALA A 166 -8.94 1.92 1.06
N ALA A 167 -7.92 1.76 0.22
CA ALA A 167 -7.07 2.83 -0.28
C ALA A 167 -6.50 2.38 -1.64
N SER A 168 -6.12 3.35 -2.45
CA SER A 168 -5.24 3.12 -3.59
C SER A 168 -3.81 2.90 -3.08
N ILE A 169 -3.19 1.80 -3.50
CA ILE A 169 -1.87 1.37 -3.05
C ILE A 169 -0.97 1.06 -4.25
N ASN A 170 0.33 1.07 -4.02
CA ASN A 170 1.39 0.77 -4.96
C ASN A 170 1.40 -0.73 -5.29
N GLN A 171 0.52 -1.13 -6.20
CA GLN A 171 0.25 -2.51 -6.52
C GLN A 171 -0.05 -2.66 -8.00
N PHE A 172 0.38 -3.77 -8.59
CA PHE A 172 -0.11 -4.16 -9.90
C PHE A 172 -1.52 -4.76 -9.75
N ASN A 173 -2.55 -3.96 -10.01
CA ASN A 173 -3.95 -4.35 -9.88
C ASN A 173 -4.57 -4.56 -11.27
N ILE A 174 -4.89 -5.82 -11.61
CA ILE A 174 -5.57 -6.19 -12.87
C ILE A 174 -7.11 -6.14 -12.80
N GLY A 175 -7.68 -5.69 -11.68
CA GLY A 175 -9.12 -5.52 -11.47
C GLY A 175 -9.58 -4.09 -11.75
N GLY A 176 -10.51 -3.58 -10.94
CA GLY A 176 -11.06 -2.22 -11.08
C GLY A 176 -10.02 -1.08 -10.97
N GLY A 177 -8.81 -1.36 -10.51
CA GLY A 177 -7.68 -0.41 -10.47
C GLY A 177 -6.93 -0.24 -11.79
N LEU A 178 -7.21 -1.05 -12.82
CA LEU A 178 -6.52 -0.92 -14.12
C LEU A 178 -6.81 0.38 -14.87
N TRP A 179 -7.90 1.09 -14.54
CA TRP A 179 -8.33 2.24 -15.32
C TRP A 179 -7.36 3.42 -15.25
N ALA A 180 -6.73 3.66 -14.11
CA ALA A 180 -5.74 4.72 -13.95
C ALA A 180 -4.46 4.47 -14.79
N PRO A 181 -3.79 3.30 -14.67
CA PRO A 181 -2.64 3.01 -15.51
C PRO A 181 -3.00 2.90 -16.99
N LEU A 182 -4.17 2.36 -17.34
CA LEU A 182 -4.63 2.30 -18.74
C LEU A 182 -4.84 3.71 -19.33
N ALA A 183 -5.53 4.60 -18.61
CA ALA A 183 -5.72 5.98 -19.06
C ALA A 183 -4.36 6.69 -19.23
N ALA A 184 -3.42 6.46 -18.32
CA ALA A 184 -2.07 6.99 -18.45
C ALA A 184 -1.35 6.50 -19.71
N THR A 185 -1.50 5.22 -20.08
CA THR A 185 -0.95 4.73 -21.36
C THR A 185 -1.60 5.38 -22.60
N GLU A 186 -2.82 5.91 -22.45
CA GLU A 186 -3.55 6.66 -23.50
C GLU A 186 -3.32 8.19 -23.43
N GLY A 187 -2.31 8.64 -22.67
CA GLY A 187 -1.89 10.04 -22.64
C GLY A 187 -2.61 10.91 -21.60
N TRP A 188 -3.34 10.31 -20.66
CA TRP A 188 -3.98 11.03 -19.55
C TRP A 188 -3.05 11.12 -18.35
N LEU A 189 -3.20 12.16 -17.55
CA LEU A 189 -2.78 12.11 -16.15
C LEU A 189 -3.88 11.37 -15.39
N ALA A 190 -3.54 10.42 -14.52
CA ALA A 190 -4.53 9.76 -13.68
C ALA A 190 -4.20 9.93 -12.19
N LEU A 191 -5.16 10.42 -11.41
CA LEU A 191 -5.05 10.57 -9.96
C LEU A 191 -5.92 9.52 -9.26
N GLU A 192 -5.32 8.77 -8.35
CA GLU A 192 -5.98 7.88 -7.40
C GLU A 192 -5.86 8.45 -5.98
N PRO A 193 -6.84 9.26 -5.52
CA PRO A 193 -6.75 9.95 -4.23
C PRO A 193 -7.10 9.02 -3.07
N ASN A 194 -6.33 9.11 -1.98
CA ASN A 194 -6.62 8.47 -0.70
C ASN A 194 -7.20 9.50 0.27
N TYR A 195 -8.47 9.84 0.05
CA TYR A 195 -9.23 10.80 0.84
C TYR A 195 -9.47 10.33 2.29
N ARG A 196 -9.89 11.24 3.19
CA ARG A 196 -10.23 10.90 4.58
C ARG A 196 -11.25 9.77 4.65
N GLY A 197 -10.92 8.73 5.40
CA GLY A 197 -11.57 7.43 5.33
C GLY A 197 -10.71 6.34 4.71
N SER A 198 -9.58 6.66 4.08
CA SER A 198 -8.72 5.64 3.48
C SER A 198 -7.89 4.89 4.52
N THR A 199 -7.60 3.62 4.27
CA THR A 199 -6.70 2.81 5.10
C THR A 199 -5.24 3.23 4.95
N GLY A 200 -4.38 2.87 5.90
CA GLY A 200 -2.94 3.16 5.85
C GLY A 200 -2.49 4.51 6.44
N TYR A 201 -3.44 5.36 6.88
CA TYR A 201 -3.19 6.69 7.46
C TYR A 201 -3.56 6.80 8.95
N GLY A 202 -3.86 5.67 9.59
CA GLY A 202 -4.21 5.56 11.00
C GLY A 202 -5.72 5.67 11.28
N ASP A 203 -6.12 5.15 12.45
CA ASP A 203 -7.53 4.99 12.83
C ASP A 203 -8.31 6.31 12.83
N GLN A 204 -7.67 7.43 13.20
CA GLN A 204 -8.32 8.74 13.18
C GLN A 204 -8.65 9.20 11.75
N PHE A 205 -7.71 9.07 10.82
CA PHE A 205 -7.94 9.44 9.41
C PHE A 205 -9.02 8.54 8.78
N LEU A 206 -9.04 7.26 9.15
CA LEU A 206 -10.04 6.29 8.73
C LEU A 206 -11.44 6.62 9.28
N ASP A 207 -11.55 7.07 10.54
CA ASP A 207 -12.84 7.40 11.17
C ASP A 207 -13.41 8.75 10.72
N GLU A 208 -12.59 9.65 10.15
CA GLU A 208 -13.00 10.98 9.70
C GLU A 208 -14.07 10.97 8.58
N ILE A 209 -14.28 9.83 7.91
CA ILE A 209 -15.37 9.60 6.93
C ILE A 209 -16.73 9.33 7.57
N ARG A 210 -16.75 8.93 8.85
CA ARG A 210 -17.97 8.53 9.55
C ARG A 210 -18.94 9.71 9.60
N TYR A 211 -20.19 9.46 9.23
CA TYR A 211 -21.24 10.48 9.08
C TYR A 211 -21.02 11.52 7.97
N HIS A 212 -19.94 11.40 7.18
CA HIS A 212 -19.54 12.36 6.14
C HIS A 212 -19.12 11.69 4.83
N SER A 213 -19.66 10.49 4.54
CA SER A 213 -19.18 9.59 3.48
C SER A 213 -19.15 10.16 2.06
N LEU A 214 -19.91 11.21 1.77
CA LEU A 214 -19.91 11.88 0.46
C LEU A 214 -19.29 13.27 0.50
N THR A 215 -19.44 13.99 1.61
CA THR A 215 -19.04 15.40 1.70
C THR A 215 -17.54 15.55 1.89
N ARG A 216 -16.97 14.86 2.88
CA ARG A 216 -15.58 15.05 3.29
C ARG A 216 -14.61 14.43 2.27
N PRO A 217 -14.82 13.19 1.79
CA PRO A 217 -14.09 12.66 0.65
C PRO A 217 -14.17 13.56 -0.59
N GLY A 218 -15.35 14.07 -0.92
CA GLY A 218 -15.54 14.95 -2.08
C GLY A 218 -14.69 16.23 -2.00
N ARG A 219 -14.59 16.85 -0.82
CA ARG A 219 -13.74 18.04 -0.59
C ARG A 219 -12.26 17.72 -0.69
N ASP A 220 -11.82 16.58 -0.16
CA ASP A 220 -10.43 16.13 -0.28
C ASP A 220 -10.03 15.91 -1.75
N ILE A 221 -10.93 15.32 -2.53
CA ILE A 221 -10.69 15.07 -3.95
C ILE A 221 -10.65 16.38 -4.74
N LEU A 222 -11.63 17.27 -4.53
CA LEU A 222 -11.71 18.54 -5.24
C LEU A 222 -10.53 19.49 -4.92
N SER A 223 -10.11 19.55 -3.65
CA SER A 223 -8.90 20.32 -3.26
C SER A 223 -7.64 19.76 -3.92
N GLY A 224 -7.53 18.44 -4.09
CA GLY A 224 -6.43 17.81 -4.82
C GLY A 224 -6.41 18.19 -6.30
N ILE A 225 -7.58 18.21 -6.93
CA ILE A 225 -7.73 18.66 -8.33
C ILE A 225 -7.34 20.14 -8.47
N ASN A 226 -7.86 21.01 -7.59
CA ASN A 226 -7.49 22.44 -7.59
C ASN A 226 -5.99 22.61 -7.43
N ARG A 227 -5.37 21.84 -6.52
CA ARG A 227 -3.95 21.93 -6.27
C ARG A 227 -3.10 21.48 -7.45
N LEU A 228 -3.50 20.42 -8.17
CA LEU A 228 -2.85 20.03 -9.44
C LEU A 228 -2.87 21.18 -10.46
N ILE A 229 -4.02 21.85 -10.59
CA ILE A 229 -4.18 23.00 -11.51
C ILE A 229 -3.25 24.16 -11.09
N GLU A 230 -3.19 24.48 -9.80
CA GLU A 230 -2.32 25.54 -9.26
C GLU A 230 -0.83 25.25 -9.45
N ASP A 231 -0.42 24.00 -9.23
CA ASP A 231 0.96 23.54 -9.45
C ASP A 231 1.31 23.44 -10.95
N GLY A 232 0.30 23.59 -11.83
CA GLY A 232 0.44 23.57 -13.28
C GLY A 232 0.84 22.20 -13.80
N ILE A 233 0.28 21.15 -13.20
CA ILE A 233 0.40 19.74 -13.61
C ILE A 233 -0.78 19.41 -14.52
#